data_AF-A0A351MM56-F1
#
_entry.id   AF-A0A351MM56-F1
#
_cell.length_a   1.000
_cell.length_b   1.000
_cell.length_c   1.000
_cell.angle_alpha   90.00
_cell.angle_beta   90.00
_cell.angle_gamma   90.00
#
_symmetry.space_group_name_H-M   'P 1'
#
loop_
_entity.id
_entity.type
_entity.pdbx_description
1 polymer ?
#
loop_
_entity_poly.entity_id
_entity_poly.type
_entity_poly.pdbx_seq_one_letter_code
_entity_poly.pdbx_strand_id
1 'polypeptide(L)'
;MINPTNNPLYTAATEAGITITHLGASWAFEATLGHFEALFRRAAEYWVEPGITTDPASPVLVRWSAGRWYLDAQTTDGYQQTTYTSLYDEQIRHLIDQLATR
;
A
#
# COMPACT_ATOMS: atom_id res chain seq x y z
N MET A 1 -6.91 -6.41 19.69
CA MET A 1 -5.82 -5.69 19.01
C MET A 1 -5.02 -6.75 18.25
N ILE A 2 -4.91 -6.69 16.92
CA ILE A 2 -4.10 -7.65 16.15
C ILE A 2 -2.65 -7.18 16.22
N ASN A 3 -1.76 -7.98 16.80
CA ASN A 3 -0.35 -7.65 16.88
C ASN A 3 0.30 -7.81 15.48
N PRO A 4 0.80 -6.74 14.84
CA PRO A 4 1.38 -6.81 13.50
C PRO A 4 2.68 -7.62 13.44
N THR A 5 3.38 -7.83 14.56
CA THR A 5 4.63 -8.62 14.58
C THR A 5 4.40 -10.08 14.22
N ASN A 6 3.13 -10.52 14.25
CA ASN A 6 2.74 -11.85 13.79
C ASN A 6 2.45 -11.89 12.28
N ASN A 7 2.45 -10.74 11.58
CA ASN A 7 2.38 -10.71 10.13
C ASN A 7 3.80 -10.79 9.56
N PRO A 8 4.17 -11.87 8.85
CA PRO A 8 5.52 -12.04 8.30
C PRO A 8 5.92 -10.94 7.30
N LEU A 9 4.95 -10.25 6.69
CA LEU A 9 5.19 -9.15 5.77
C LEU A 9 5.54 -7.85 6.51
N TYR A 10 5.06 -7.67 7.74
CA TYR A 10 5.50 -6.56 8.60
C TYR A 10 6.99 -6.70 8.92
N THR A 11 7.41 -7.90 9.33
CA THR A 11 8.83 -8.20 9.60
C THR A 11 9.66 -7.99 8.34
N ALA A 12 9.20 -8.49 7.19
CA ALA A 12 9.91 -8.33 5.92
C ALA A 12 10.06 -6.87 5.49
N ALA A 13 9.01 -6.05 5.62
CA ALA A 13 9.11 -4.62 5.34
C ALA A 13 10.12 -3.92 6.27
N THR A 14 10.13 -4.30 7.55
CA THR A 14 11.09 -3.77 8.53
C THR A 14 12.52 -4.18 8.20
N GLU A 15 12.76 -5.45 7.86
CA GLU A 15 14.07 -5.98 7.46
C GLU A 15 14.58 -5.36 6.15
N ALA A 16 13.67 -5.00 5.25
CA ALA A 16 13.96 -4.25 4.04
C ALA A 16 14.27 -2.75 4.28
N GLY A 17 14.20 -2.27 5.54
CA GLY A 17 14.41 -0.86 5.88
C GLY A 17 13.26 0.06 5.51
N ILE A 18 12.09 -0.48 5.17
CA ILE A 18 10.89 0.31 4.86
C ILE A 18 10.37 0.92 6.15
N THR A 19 10.14 2.23 6.15
CA THR A 19 9.55 2.91 7.30
C THR A 19 8.09 2.53 7.44
N ILE A 20 7.72 1.98 8.60
CA ILE A 20 6.35 1.61 8.92
C ILE A 20 5.77 2.59 9.93
N THR A 21 4.64 3.17 9.58
CA THR A 21 3.89 4.13 10.41
C THR A 21 2.74 3.43 11.13
N HIS A 22 2.58 3.72 12.42
CA HIS A 22 1.46 3.25 13.20
C HIS A 22 0.29 4.25 13.17
N LEU A 23 -0.88 3.79 12.71
CA LEU A 23 -2.09 4.58 12.53
C LEU A 23 -3.20 4.08 13.48
N GLY A 24 -2.94 4.13 14.78
CA GLY A 24 -3.90 3.74 15.82
C GLY A 24 -4.09 2.23 15.94
N ALA A 25 -5.00 1.65 15.16
CA ALA A 25 -5.24 0.19 15.12
C ALA A 25 -4.70 -0.46 13.83
N SER A 26 -4.02 0.32 13.00
CA SER A 26 -3.49 -0.10 11.70
C SER A 26 -2.01 0.24 11.59
N TRP A 27 -1.35 -0.39 10.62
CA TRP A 27 0.05 -0.17 10.29
C TRP A 27 0.14 0.08 8.81
N ALA A 28 0.94 1.04 8.38
CA ALA A 28 1.04 1.40 6.98
C ALA A 28 2.48 1.71 6.59
N PHE A 29 2.80 1.51 5.32
CA PHE A 29 4.01 2.03 4.70
C PHE A 29 3.65 2.78 3.43
N GLU A 30 4.54 3.68 3.01
CA GLU A 30 4.36 4.47 1.81
C GLU A 30 4.86 3.73 0.57
N ALA A 31 4.12 3.88 -0.53
CA ALA A 31 4.52 3.47 -1.87
C ALA A 31 4.03 4.54 -2.86
N THR A 32 4.06 4.23 -4.16
CA THR A 32 3.51 5.11 -5.20
C THR A 32 2.56 4.32 -6.08
N LEU A 33 1.64 5.00 -6.77
CA LEU A 33 0.75 4.33 -7.73
C LEU A 33 1.53 3.56 -8.80
N GLY A 34 2.65 4.09 -9.28
CA GLY A 34 3.50 3.41 -10.27
C GLY A 34 4.02 2.05 -9.82
N HIS A 35 4.27 1.85 -8.51
CA HIS A 35 4.60 0.52 -7.99
C HIS A 35 3.42 -0.45 -8.15
N PHE A 36 2.20 0.02 -7.91
CA PHE A 36 0.98 -0.79 -8.09
C PHE A 36 0.62 -1.02 -9.54
N GLU A 37 0.86 -0.06 -10.43
CA GLU A 37 0.70 -0.25 -11.87
C GLU A 37 1.61 -1.38 -12.38
N ALA A 38 2.84 -1.46 -11.88
CA ALA A 38 3.76 -2.54 -12.18
C ALA A 38 3.25 -3.90 -11.67
N LEU A 39 2.66 -3.93 -10.46
CA LEU A 39 2.08 -5.14 -9.87
C LEU A 39 0.84 -5.62 -10.64
N PHE A 40 -0.07 -4.71 -10.99
CA PHE A 40 -1.32 -5.05 -11.68
C PHE A 40 -1.17 -5.12 -13.21
N ARG A 41 -0.01 -4.72 -13.74
CA ARG A 41 0.28 -4.63 -15.18
C ARG A 41 -0.77 -3.80 -15.93
N ARG A 42 -1.26 -2.74 -15.28
CA ARG A 42 -2.32 -1.88 -15.78
C ARG A 42 -2.23 -0.51 -15.12
N ALA A 43 -2.51 0.55 -15.89
CA ALA A 43 -2.51 1.91 -15.37
C ALA A 43 -3.56 2.10 -14.26
N ALA A 44 -3.29 3.01 -13.33
CA ALA A 44 -4.10 3.27 -12.14
C ALA A 44 -5.57 3.53 -12.50
N GLU A 45 -5.82 4.27 -13.58
CA GLU A 45 -7.15 4.62 -14.10
C GLU A 45 -8.10 3.43 -14.33
N TYR A 46 -7.57 2.21 -14.48
CA TYR A 46 -8.39 1.02 -14.73
C TYR A 46 -8.85 0.29 -13.47
N TRP A 47 -8.28 0.61 -12.30
CA TRP A 47 -8.51 -0.18 -11.08
C TRP A 47 -8.65 0.66 -9.80
N VAL A 48 -8.27 1.95 -9.82
CA VAL A 48 -8.62 2.88 -8.74
C VAL A 48 -10.04 3.42 -8.92
N GLU A 49 -10.62 3.92 -7.83
CA GLU A 49 -11.94 4.53 -7.87
C GLU A 49 -11.90 5.88 -8.62
N PRO A 50 -12.99 6.28 -9.30
CA PRO A 50 -13.11 7.62 -9.86
C PRO A 50 -12.88 8.69 -8.80
N GLY A 51 -12.14 9.74 -9.15
CA GLY A 51 -11.81 10.83 -8.23
C GLY A 51 -10.49 10.66 -7.47
N ILE A 52 -9.77 9.56 -7.69
CA ILE A 52 -8.39 9.35 -7.21
C ILE A 52 -7.39 9.95 -8.22
N THR A 53 -6.36 10.62 -7.71
CA THR A 53 -5.26 11.12 -8.54
C THR A 53 -4.50 9.93 -9.13
N THR A 54 -4.32 9.88 -10.45
CA THR A 54 -3.75 8.71 -11.14
C THR A 54 -2.31 8.90 -11.61
N ASP A 55 -1.60 9.94 -11.17
CA ASP A 55 -0.18 10.12 -11.50
C ASP A 55 0.64 8.98 -10.86
N PRO A 56 1.47 8.23 -11.61
CA PRO A 56 2.31 7.15 -11.08
C PRO A 56 3.26 7.57 -9.94
N ALA A 57 3.63 8.85 -9.85
CA ALA A 57 4.42 9.39 -8.76
C ALA A 57 3.60 9.70 -7.50
N SER A 58 2.27 9.65 -7.57
CA SER A 58 1.39 9.95 -6.44
C SER A 58 1.66 8.99 -5.28
N PRO A 59 1.84 9.50 -4.05
CA PRO A 59 2.02 8.67 -2.88
C PRO A 59 0.74 7.92 -2.54
N VAL A 60 0.90 6.70 -2.06
CA VAL A 60 -0.18 5.86 -1.54
C VAL A 60 0.26 5.20 -0.24
N LEU A 61 -0.70 4.94 0.64
CA LEU A 61 -0.47 4.18 1.86
C LEU A 61 -0.97 2.75 1.69
N VAL A 62 -0.07 1.80 1.97
CA VAL A 62 -0.37 0.38 2.00
C VAL A 62 -0.60 -0.01 3.44
N ARG A 63 -1.85 -0.25 3.82
CA ARG A 63 -2.26 -0.36 5.21
C ARG A 63 -2.72 -1.77 5.56
N TRP A 64 -2.17 -2.34 6.61
CA TRP A 64 -2.69 -3.53 7.28
C TRP A 64 -3.66 -3.12 8.38
N SER A 65 -4.90 -3.60 8.30
CA SER A 65 -5.91 -3.39 9.33
C SER A 65 -6.83 -4.60 9.42
N ALA A 66 -7.24 -4.97 10.63
CA ALA A 66 -8.24 -6.02 10.86
C ALA A 66 -8.00 -7.34 10.08
N GLY A 67 -6.74 -7.72 9.83
CA GLY A 67 -6.39 -8.95 9.12
C GLY A 67 -6.40 -8.84 7.60
N ARG A 68 -6.43 -7.64 7.03
CA ARG A 68 -6.47 -7.38 5.58
C ARG A 68 -5.58 -6.22 5.18
N TRP A 69 -5.16 -6.24 3.92
CA TRP A 69 -4.41 -5.15 3.28
C TRP A 69 -5.33 -4.22 2.50
N TYR A 70 -5.03 -2.93 2.60
CA TYR A 70 -5.75 -1.83 1.99
C TYR A 70 -4.78 -0.92 1.26
N LEU A 71 -5.25 -0.29 0.20
CA LEU A 71 -4.59 0.84 -0.44
C LEU A 71 -5.39 2.09 -0.17
N ASP A 72 -4.76 3.05 0.49
CA ASP A 72 -5.31 4.40 0.64
C ASP A 72 -4.55 5.34 -0.32
N ALA A 73 -5.28 6.04 -1.17
CA ALA A 73 -4.74 6.92 -2.20
C ALA A 73 -5.30 8.33 -2.07
N GLN A 74 -4.59 9.31 -2.62
CA GLN A 74 -5.03 10.70 -2.58
C GLN A 74 -6.12 10.95 -3.63
N THR A 75 -7.21 11.58 -3.20
CA THR A 75 -8.27 12.07 -4.07
C THR A 75 -7.85 13.38 -4.75
N THR A 76 -8.50 13.69 -5.86
CA THR A 76 -8.24 14.92 -6.66
C THR A 76 -8.49 16.21 -5.91
N ASP A 77 -9.30 16.19 -4.84
CA ASP A 77 -9.57 17.30 -3.92
C ASP A 77 -8.64 17.30 -2.69
N GLY A 78 -7.66 16.39 -2.64
CA GLY A 78 -6.55 16.42 -1.70
C GLY A 78 -6.73 15.60 -0.42
N TYR A 79 -7.84 14.89 -0.27
CA TYR A 79 -8.07 13.95 0.84
C TYR A 79 -7.42 12.59 0.60
N GLN A 80 -7.35 11.73 1.61
CA GLN A 80 -7.00 10.33 1.44
C GLN A 80 -8.23 9.44 1.58
N GLN A 81 -8.36 8.47 0.67
CA GLN A 81 -9.46 7.52 0.63
C GLN A 81 -8.93 6.11 0.38
N THR A 82 -9.54 5.12 1.05
CA THR A 82 -9.32 3.71 0.72
C THR A 82 -9.88 3.43 -0.66
N THR A 83 -9.01 3.18 -1.64
CA THR A 83 -9.38 2.94 -3.04
C THR A 83 -9.32 1.48 -3.44
N TYR A 84 -8.67 0.63 -2.65
CA TYR A 84 -8.54 -0.80 -2.99
C TYR A 84 -8.47 -1.65 -1.73
N THR A 85 -9.30 -2.70 -1.67
CA THR A 85 -9.50 -3.53 -0.46
C THR A 85 -9.10 -4.99 -0.65
N SER A 86 -8.56 -5.35 -1.81
CA SER A 86 -8.31 -6.73 -2.22
C SER A 86 -6.83 -7.00 -2.50
N LEU A 87 -5.93 -6.41 -1.70
CA LEU A 87 -4.51 -6.72 -1.77
C LEU A 87 -4.24 -8.06 -1.07
N TYR A 88 -3.53 -8.94 -1.76
CA TYR A 88 -3.11 -10.24 -1.26
C TYR A 88 -1.65 -10.20 -0.79
N ASP A 89 -1.32 -11.09 0.15
CA ASP A 89 0.02 -11.15 0.76
C ASP A 89 1.16 -11.29 -0.26
N GLU A 90 0.95 -12.03 -1.35
CA GLU A 90 1.92 -12.16 -2.44
C GLU A 90 2.21 -10.84 -3.15
N GLN A 91 1.17 -10.02 -3.40
CA GLN A 91 1.32 -8.71 -4.02
C GLN A 91 2.08 -7.75 -3.10
N ILE A 92 1.81 -7.82 -1.79
CA ILE A 92 2.51 -7.03 -0.79
C ILE A 92 3.98 -7.47 -0.68
N ARG A 93 4.25 -8.77 -0.76
CA ARG A 93 5.63 -9.29 -0.77
C ARG A 93 6.41 -8.74 -1.96
N HIS A 94 5.85 -8.83 -3.17
CA HIS A 94 6.48 -8.25 -4.36
C HIS A 94 6.67 -6.74 -4.26
N LEU A 95 5.71 -6.02 -3.67
CA LEU A 95 5.85 -4.60 -3.43
C LEU A 95 7.03 -4.29 -2.50
N ILE A 96 7.14 -5.02 -1.39
CA ILE A 96 8.26 -4.88 -0.44
C ILE A 96 9.58 -5.13 -1.16
N ASP A 97 9.68 -6.18 -1.96
CA ASP A 97 10.90 -6.49 -2.73
C ASP A 97 11.25 -5.35 -3.70
N GLN A 98 10.26 -4.77 -4.40
CA GLN A 98 10.47 -3.61 -5.27
C GLN A 98 10.99 -2.40 -4.50
N LEU A 99 10.39 -2.10 -3.35
CA LEU A 99 10.79 -0.96 -2.50
C LEU A 99 12.19 -1.15 -1.90
N ALA A 100 12.58 -2.38 -1.58
CA ALA A 100 13.88 -2.72 -1.00
C ALA A 100 15.06 -2.57 -1.99
N THR A 101 14.78 -2.58 -3.30
CA THR A 101 15.82 -2.49 -4.35
C THR A 101 16.20 -1.06 -4.75
N ARG A 102 15.69 -0.04 -4.04
CA ARG A 102 15.94 1.38 -4.30
C ARG A 102 17.18 1.92 -3.59
#